data_AF-A0A2D7VYQ4-F1
#
_entry.id   AF-A0A2D7VYQ4-F1
#
_cell.length_a   1.000
_cell.length_b   1.000
_cell.length_c   1.000
_cell.angle_alpha   90.00
_cell.angle_beta   90.00
_cell.angle_gamma   90.00
#
_symmetry.space_group_name_H-M   'P 1'
#
loop_
_entity.id
_entity.type
_entity.pdbx_description
1 polymer ?
#
loop_
_entity_poly.entity_id
_entity_poly.type
_entity_poly.pdbx_seq_one_letter_code
_entity_poly.pdbx_strand_id
1 'polypeptide(L)'
;MNDYPDSRYPNSISYNVGGLNVSQSQTLSSGPIRFRRSNVLTGHTITFRYLDLTQAEVSEFRQHYLDAAGTHSKFKIPTTVFGGANVTQSTSFYRYASTPNENQKGVFHDIEIEVLVLTGVDLTYQLTAENASLPATESTVTDSFFLNGTGPFILDCDDATPHAGTTLEYLIVAGNANGI
;
A
#
# COMPACT_ATOMS: atom_id res chain seq x y z
N MET A 1 -9.20 -1.82 -11.78
CA MET A 1 -8.97 -1.09 -10.53
C MET A 1 -10.33 -0.56 -10.13
N ASN A 2 -10.88 -1.02 -9.00
CA ASN A 2 -12.23 -0.64 -8.61
C ASN A 2 -12.17 0.75 -8.00
N ASP A 3 -12.92 1.68 -8.57
CA ASP A 3 -12.99 3.05 -8.09
C ASP A 3 -13.90 3.10 -6.86
N TYR A 4 -13.55 3.98 -5.92
CA TYR A 4 -14.33 4.20 -4.71
C TYR A 4 -15.77 4.64 -5.07
N PRO A 5 -16.80 4.28 -4.27
CA PRO A 5 -18.18 4.66 -4.55
C PRO A 5 -18.34 6.19 -4.74
N ASP A 6 -18.65 6.61 -5.96
CA ASP A 6 -18.68 8.02 -6.41
C ASP A 6 -20.02 8.73 -6.11
N SER A 7 -21.04 7.99 -5.68
CA SER A 7 -22.41 8.51 -5.63
C SER A 7 -22.72 9.40 -4.42
N ARG A 8 -21.77 9.58 -3.48
CA ARG A 8 -22.05 10.19 -2.17
C ARG A 8 -20.92 11.04 -1.61
N TYR A 9 -21.32 12.21 -1.11
CA TYR A 9 -20.48 13.10 -0.33
C TYR A 9 -20.57 12.72 1.15
N PRO A 10 -19.45 12.57 1.87
CA PRO A 10 -19.46 12.33 3.31
C PRO A 10 -20.02 13.54 4.06
N ASN A 11 -20.74 13.29 5.16
CA ASN A 11 -21.27 14.34 6.04
C ASN A 11 -20.15 15.12 6.74
N SER A 12 -19.03 14.46 7.03
CA SER A 12 -17.82 15.12 7.53
C SER A 12 -16.56 14.40 7.07
N ILE A 13 -15.50 15.18 6.83
CA ILE A 13 -14.17 14.69 6.50
C ILE A 13 -13.20 15.19 7.55
N SER A 14 -12.45 14.27 8.17
CA SER A 14 -11.37 14.60 9.10
C SER A 14 -10.03 14.23 8.50
N TYR A 15 -9.03 15.09 8.69
CA TYR A 15 -7.69 14.91 8.14
C TYR A 15 -6.69 14.75 9.27
N ASN A 16 -5.89 13.70 9.19
CA ASN A 16 -4.69 13.52 9.99
C ASN A 16 -3.48 13.58 9.06
N VAL A 17 -2.67 14.63 9.21
CA VAL A 17 -1.45 14.84 8.40
C VAL A 17 -0.30 13.92 8.81
N GLY A 18 -0.53 12.96 9.70
CA GLY A 18 0.47 12.01 10.15
C GLY A 18 1.58 12.70 10.94
N GLY A 19 2.76 12.07 10.94
CA GLY A 19 3.90 12.54 11.71
C GLY A 19 5.22 12.34 10.99
N LEU A 20 6.25 12.99 11.52
CA LEU A 20 7.62 12.71 11.10
C LEU A 20 7.99 11.29 11.53
N ASN A 21 8.67 10.58 10.63
CA ASN A 21 9.20 9.27 10.95
C ASN A 21 10.41 9.43 11.89
N VAL A 22 10.15 9.29 13.19
CA VAL A 22 11.13 9.49 14.26
C VAL A 22 11.15 8.29 15.19
N SER A 23 12.30 7.63 15.31
CA SER A 23 12.53 6.60 16.33
C SER A 23 13.05 7.22 17.61
N GLN A 24 12.53 6.80 18.77
CA GLN A 24 12.97 7.29 20.07
C GLN A 24 13.76 6.21 20.81
N SER A 25 14.84 6.61 21.49
CA SER A 25 15.61 5.76 22.40
C SER A 25 15.63 6.40 23.79
N GLN A 26 15.27 5.63 24.80
CA GLN A 26 15.33 6.09 26.19
C GLN A 26 16.77 6.12 26.68
N THR A 27 17.13 7.14 27.45
CA THR A 27 18.46 7.25 28.07
C THR A 27 18.34 7.08 29.59
N LEU A 28 19.41 6.61 30.23
CA LEU A 28 19.43 6.33 31.67
C LEU A 28 19.32 7.58 32.57
N SER A 29 19.55 8.80 32.03
CA SER A 29 19.67 10.02 32.87
C SER A 29 19.15 11.30 32.20
N SER A 30 18.69 11.24 30.94
CA SER A 30 18.24 12.41 30.19
C SER A 30 16.95 12.10 29.41
N GLY A 31 16.30 13.15 28.92
CA GLY A 31 15.13 13.00 28.04
C GLY A 31 15.43 12.10 26.82
N PRO A 32 14.39 11.55 26.18
CA PRO A 32 14.55 10.60 25.08
C PRO A 32 15.30 11.23 23.90
N ILE A 33 16.28 10.51 23.35
CA ILE A 33 16.96 10.91 22.12
C ILE A 33 16.10 10.47 20.93
N ARG A 34 15.90 11.38 19.98
CA ARG A 34 15.03 11.19 18.82
C ARG A 34 15.84 11.20 17.54
N PHE A 35 15.72 10.14 16.74
CA PHE A 35 16.39 10.01 15.44
C PHE A 35 15.35 10.14 14.32
N ARG A 36 15.50 11.17 13.49
CA ARG A 36 14.66 11.35 12.30
C ARG A 36 15.17 10.45 11.19
N ARG A 37 14.29 9.58 10.66
CA ARG A 37 14.62 8.62 9.59
C ARG A 37 14.29 9.14 8.19
N SER A 38 13.38 10.11 8.09
CA SER A 38 13.01 10.74 6.82
C SER A 38 12.49 12.17 7.02
N ASN A 39 12.61 12.99 5.98
CA ASN A 39 11.98 14.30 5.94
C ASN A 39 10.51 14.25 5.47
N VAL A 40 10.11 13.12 4.89
CA VAL A 40 8.75 12.89 4.39
C VAL A 40 7.82 12.55 5.56
N LEU A 41 6.67 13.21 5.61
CA LEU A 41 5.60 12.87 6.55
C LEU A 41 4.98 11.54 6.12
N THR A 42 4.70 10.69 7.11
CA THR A 42 4.12 9.37 6.87
C THR A 42 2.91 9.18 7.76
N GLY A 43 1.98 8.31 7.34
CA GLY A 43 0.77 8.03 8.12
C GLY A 43 -0.32 9.08 7.94
N HIS A 44 -0.40 9.69 6.76
CA HIS A 44 -1.51 10.56 6.40
C HIS A 44 -2.80 9.72 6.35
N THR A 45 -3.74 9.97 7.27
CA THR A 45 -5.07 9.32 7.24
C THR A 45 -6.18 10.34 7.01
N ILE A 46 -7.23 9.89 6.34
CA ILE A 46 -8.46 10.65 6.14
C ILE A 46 -9.60 9.79 6.66
N THR A 47 -10.45 10.38 7.48
CA THR A 47 -11.66 9.73 8.00
C THR A 47 -12.86 10.35 7.32
N PHE A 48 -13.62 9.53 6.61
CA PHE A 48 -14.92 9.88 6.04
C PHE A 48 -16.02 9.37 6.95
N ARG A 49 -16.97 10.26 7.27
CA ARG A 49 -18.16 9.88 8.04
C ARG A 49 -19.40 10.09 7.20
N TYR A 50 -20.18 9.02 7.08
CA TYR A 50 -21.47 8.99 6.43
C TYR A 50 -22.54 8.71 7.48
N LEU A 51 -23.60 9.50 7.47
CA LEU A 51 -24.71 9.41 8.41
C LEU A 51 -25.97 9.00 7.68
N ASP A 52 -26.83 8.27 8.38
CA ASP A 52 -28.19 7.94 7.96
C ASP A 52 -28.27 7.22 6.59
N LEU A 53 -27.32 6.31 6.32
CA LEU A 53 -27.29 5.49 5.11
C LEU A 53 -28.34 4.37 5.15
N THR A 54 -28.93 4.09 3.99
CA THR A 54 -29.77 2.91 3.77
C THR A 54 -28.92 1.63 3.70
N GLN A 55 -29.56 0.47 3.90
CA GLN A 55 -28.88 -0.82 3.81
C GLN A 55 -28.24 -1.07 2.44
N ALA A 56 -28.85 -0.58 1.35
CA ALA A 56 -28.29 -0.69 0.01
C ALA A 56 -26.97 0.08 -0.12
N GLU A 57 -26.91 1.30 0.40
CA GLU A 57 -25.73 2.17 0.35
C GLU A 57 -24.58 1.63 1.22
N VAL A 58 -24.91 1.11 2.40
CA VAL A 58 -23.95 0.40 3.27
C VAL A 58 -23.34 -0.80 2.55
N SER A 59 -24.16 -1.54 1.79
CA SER A 59 -23.70 -2.70 1.03
C SER A 59 -22.70 -2.33 -0.05
N GLU A 60 -22.80 -1.14 -0.67
CA GLU A 60 -21.83 -0.65 -1.65
C GLU A 60 -20.45 -0.46 -1.01
N PHE A 61 -20.38 0.16 0.17
CA PHE A 61 -19.10 0.32 0.89
C PHE A 61 -18.50 -1.02 1.33
N ARG A 62 -19.35 -1.96 1.79
CA ARG A 62 -18.92 -3.30 2.16
C ARG A 62 -18.36 -4.07 0.96
N GLN A 63 -19.06 -4.03 -0.17
CA GLN A 63 -18.62 -4.69 -1.39
C GLN A 63 -17.30 -4.10 -1.89
N HIS A 64 -17.18 -2.77 -1.91
CA HIS A 64 -15.94 -2.12 -2.31
C HIS A 64 -14.77 -2.49 -1.38
N TYR A 65 -14.98 -2.58 -0.07
CA TYR A 65 -13.95 -3.05 0.87
C TYR A 65 -13.50 -4.48 0.56
N LEU A 66 -14.43 -5.38 0.23
CA LEU A 66 -14.12 -6.77 -0.16
C LEU A 66 -13.36 -6.81 -1.49
N ASP A 67 -13.81 -6.05 -2.48
CA ASP A 67 -13.17 -5.94 -3.80
C ASP A 67 -11.76 -5.34 -3.72
N ALA A 68 -11.54 -4.44 -2.77
CA ALA A 68 -10.23 -3.85 -2.46
C ALA A 68 -9.32 -4.80 -1.63
N ALA A 69 -9.68 -6.07 -1.48
CA ALA A 69 -8.95 -7.04 -0.66
C ALA A 69 -8.69 -6.50 0.77
N GLY A 70 -9.67 -5.80 1.34
CA GLY A 70 -9.59 -5.15 2.63
C GLY A 70 -8.55 -4.02 2.69
N THR A 71 -7.55 -4.17 3.55
CA THR A 71 -6.51 -3.16 3.79
C THR A 71 -5.28 -3.34 2.90
N HIS A 72 -5.33 -4.19 1.87
CA HIS A 72 -4.15 -4.53 1.06
C HIS A 72 -4.11 -3.84 -0.31
N SER A 73 -5.24 -3.76 -1.01
CA SER A 73 -5.26 -3.12 -2.32
C SER A 73 -5.21 -1.60 -2.20
N LYS A 74 -4.90 -0.95 -3.32
CA LYS A 74 -4.94 0.50 -3.48
C LYS A 74 -6.05 0.86 -4.46
N PHE A 75 -6.72 1.97 -4.22
CA PHE A 75 -7.79 2.50 -5.06
C PHE A 75 -7.65 4.02 -5.19
N LYS A 76 -8.40 4.62 -6.12
CA LYS A 76 -8.53 6.07 -6.24
C LYS A 76 -9.86 6.50 -5.66
N ILE A 77 -9.86 7.68 -5.06
CA ILE A 77 -11.08 8.32 -4.57
C ILE A 77 -11.39 9.48 -5.52
N PRO A 78 -12.57 9.48 -6.17
CA PRO A 78 -13.00 10.59 -7.01
C PRO A 78 -13.01 11.94 -6.27
N THR A 79 -12.69 13.02 -6.98
CA THR A 79 -12.64 14.38 -6.40
C THR A 79 -13.99 14.89 -5.94
N THR A 80 -15.06 14.34 -6.51
CA THR A 80 -16.45 14.50 -6.11
C THR A 80 -16.63 14.15 -4.63
N VAL A 81 -16.07 13.05 -4.11
CA VAL A 81 -16.17 12.69 -2.68
C VAL A 81 -15.67 13.82 -1.76
N PHE A 82 -14.72 14.63 -2.22
CA PHE A 82 -14.19 15.79 -1.48
C PHE A 82 -14.98 17.09 -1.68
N GLY A 83 -16.21 17.03 -2.22
CA GLY A 83 -17.01 18.21 -2.49
C GLY A 83 -16.52 19.03 -3.68
N GLY A 84 -15.70 18.44 -4.56
CA GLY A 84 -15.07 19.15 -5.68
C GLY A 84 -13.95 20.11 -5.27
N ALA A 85 -13.56 20.14 -4.00
CA ALA A 85 -12.41 20.90 -3.53
C ALA A 85 -11.13 20.28 -4.09
N ASN A 86 -10.22 21.12 -4.61
CA ASN A 86 -8.92 20.68 -5.09
C ASN A 86 -7.98 20.45 -3.89
N VAL A 87 -8.20 19.34 -3.19
CA VAL A 87 -7.30 18.86 -2.14
C VAL A 87 -6.07 18.24 -2.78
N THR A 88 -4.89 18.49 -2.21
CA THR A 88 -3.56 18.01 -2.66
C THR A 88 -3.48 16.48 -2.81
N GLN A 89 -4.42 15.76 -2.21
CA GLN A 89 -4.49 14.31 -2.19
C GLN A 89 -5.40 13.73 -3.30
N SER A 90 -6.15 14.56 -4.02
CA SER A 90 -7.15 14.13 -5.01
C SER A 90 -6.64 13.25 -6.16
N THR A 91 -5.34 13.32 -6.47
CA THR A 91 -4.66 12.48 -7.48
C THR A 91 -3.89 11.30 -6.86
N SER A 92 -3.92 11.16 -5.54
CA SER A 92 -3.18 10.12 -4.81
C SER A 92 -3.87 8.77 -4.88
N PHE A 93 -3.10 7.72 -4.58
CA PHE A 93 -3.67 6.43 -4.27
C PHE A 93 -4.02 6.35 -2.79
N TYR A 94 -5.08 5.61 -2.49
CA TYR A 94 -5.59 5.39 -1.15
C TYR A 94 -5.67 3.90 -0.87
N ARG A 95 -5.71 3.57 0.41
CA ARG A 95 -5.92 2.21 0.92
C ARG A 95 -6.73 2.29 2.19
N TYR A 96 -7.60 1.32 2.46
CA TYR A 96 -8.29 1.24 3.74
C TYR A 96 -7.27 1.09 4.87
N ALA A 97 -7.33 1.97 5.87
CA ALA A 97 -6.49 1.87 7.06
C ALA A 97 -6.99 0.76 7.99
N SER A 98 -8.30 0.57 8.03
CA SER A 98 -9.00 -0.46 8.81
C SER A 98 -10.27 -0.92 8.10
N THR A 99 -10.91 -1.96 8.62
CA THR A 99 -12.29 -2.30 8.23
C THR A 99 -13.23 -1.12 8.54
N PRO A 100 -14.16 -0.76 7.64
CA PRO A 100 -15.16 0.27 7.90
C PRO A 100 -15.96 -0.04 9.16
N ASN A 101 -16.16 0.99 10.00
CA ASN A 101 -16.95 0.87 11.22
C ASN A 101 -18.40 1.23 10.90
N GLU A 102 -19.31 0.29 11.10
CA GLU A 102 -20.73 0.42 10.79
C GLU A 102 -21.55 0.41 12.09
N ASN A 103 -22.38 1.42 12.28
CA ASN A 103 -23.26 1.54 13.44
C ASN A 103 -24.73 1.64 12.99
N GLN A 104 -25.54 0.63 13.31
CA GLN A 104 -26.94 0.56 12.92
C GLN A 104 -27.84 1.36 13.88
N LYS A 105 -28.69 2.22 13.32
CA LYS A 105 -29.74 2.99 14.00
C LYS A 105 -31.12 2.66 13.41
N GLY A 106 -31.63 1.46 13.73
CA GLY A 106 -32.88 0.97 13.16
C GLY A 106 -32.74 0.64 11.69
N VAL A 107 -33.42 1.37 10.80
CA VAL A 107 -33.37 1.15 9.34
C VAL A 107 -32.16 1.85 8.69
N PHE A 108 -31.60 2.84 9.36
CA PHE A 108 -30.45 3.61 8.90
C PHE A 108 -29.16 3.16 9.56
N HIS A 109 -28.02 3.45 8.94
CA HIS A 109 -26.70 3.09 9.42
C HIS A 109 -25.75 4.28 9.27
N ASP A 110 -24.89 4.47 10.26
CA ASP A 110 -23.72 5.33 10.12
C ASP A 110 -22.53 4.49 9.72
N ILE A 111 -21.70 5.02 8.83
CA ILE A 111 -20.42 4.42 8.45
C ILE A 111 -19.29 5.41 8.71
N GLU A 112 -18.22 4.91 9.31
CA GLU A 112 -16.94 5.59 9.41
C GLU A 112 -15.87 4.79 8.64
N ILE A 113 -15.23 5.45 7.69
CA ILE A 113 -14.20 4.87 6.83
C ILE A 113 -12.91 5.64 7.06
N GLU A 114 -11.85 4.92 7.46
CA GLU A 114 -10.51 5.47 7.52
C GLU A 114 -9.69 4.96 6.33
N VAL A 115 -9.08 5.90 5.60
CA VAL A 115 -8.15 5.60 4.50
C VAL A 115 -6.78 6.21 4.76
N LEU A 116 -5.75 5.47 4.38
CA LEU A 116 -4.37 5.93 4.33
C LEU A 116 -4.09 6.53 2.96
N VAL A 117 -3.47 7.71 2.92
CA VAL A 117 -2.94 8.30 1.69
C VAL A 117 -1.58 7.67 1.40
N LEU A 118 -1.47 7.02 0.25
CA LEU A 118 -0.22 6.42 -0.20
C LEU A 118 0.59 7.49 -0.94
N THR A 119 1.60 8.02 -0.25
CA THR A 119 2.55 9.00 -0.81
C THR A 119 3.88 8.30 -1.04
N GLY A 120 4.36 8.25 -2.28
CA GLY A 120 5.63 7.60 -2.61
C GLY A 120 5.74 7.15 -4.07
N VAL A 121 6.81 6.42 -4.37
CA VAL A 121 7.02 5.78 -5.66
C VAL A 121 6.16 4.52 -5.73
N ASP A 122 5.36 4.40 -6.78
CA ASP A 122 4.58 3.20 -7.03
C ASP A 122 5.49 2.13 -7.65
N LEU A 123 5.85 1.12 -6.86
CA LEU A 123 6.68 0.01 -7.33
C LEU A 123 5.79 -0.97 -8.08
N THR A 124 5.80 -0.87 -9.41
CA THR A 124 5.17 -1.87 -10.28
C THR A 124 6.21 -2.92 -10.63
N TYR A 125 6.00 -4.14 -10.16
CA TYR A 125 6.79 -5.30 -10.59
C TYR A 125 6.09 -5.96 -11.77
N GLN A 126 6.69 -5.86 -12.96
CA GLN A 126 6.24 -6.60 -14.13
C GLN A 126 7.18 -7.79 -14.33
N LEU A 127 6.66 -9.00 -14.13
CA LEU A 127 7.36 -10.23 -14.45
C LEU A 127 7.05 -10.57 -15.91
N THR A 128 7.96 -10.20 -16.81
CA THR A 128 7.87 -10.59 -18.21
C THR A 128 8.63 -11.90 -18.40
N ALA A 129 7.91 -12.99 -18.61
CA ALA A 129 8.52 -14.22 -19.08
C ALA A 129 8.83 -14.06 -20.57
N GLU A 130 10.10 -13.81 -20.91
CA GLU A 130 10.58 -13.90 -22.28
C GLU A 130 11.03 -15.35 -22.55
N ASN A 131 10.97 -15.77 -23.80
CA ASN A 131 11.61 -17.03 -24.20
C ASN A 131 13.11 -16.94 -23.82
N ALA A 132 13.65 -18.00 -23.23
CA ALA A 132 15.05 -18.07 -22.88
C ALA A 132 15.93 -17.75 -24.10
N SER A 133 16.49 -16.54 -24.13
CA SER A 133 17.47 -16.13 -25.13
C SER A 133 18.82 -15.98 -24.45
N LEU A 134 19.89 -16.34 -25.16
CA LEU A 134 21.26 -16.14 -24.68
C LEU A 134 21.42 -14.66 -24.30
N PRO A 135 21.82 -14.33 -23.06
CA PRO A 135 21.94 -12.93 -22.66
C PRO A 135 22.97 -12.25 -23.55
N ALA A 136 22.59 -11.09 -24.11
CA ALA A 136 23.57 -10.17 -24.66
C ALA A 136 24.54 -9.78 -23.53
N THR A 137 25.83 -9.86 -23.82
CA THR A 137 26.90 -9.43 -22.91
C THR A 137 26.61 -8.02 -22.41
N GLU A 138 26.45 -7.89 -21.10
CA GLU A 138 26.13 -6.68 -20.33
C GLU A 138 24.66 -6.28 -20.27
N SER A 139 23.88 -6.98 -19.42
CA SER A 139 22.81 -6.31 -18.69
C SER A 139 23.42 -5.54 -17.53
N THR A 140 23.54 -4.22 -17.67
CA THR A 140 23.79 -3.33 -16.54
C THR A 140 22.59 -3.41 -15.59
N VAL A 141 22.74 -4.17 -14.50
CA VAL A 141 21.82 -4.14 -13.36
C VAL A 141 21.99 -2.78 -12.70
N THR A 142 21.04 -1.87 -12.94
CA THR A 142 21.15 -0.48 -12.46
C THR A 142 20.75 -0.34 -10.98
N ASP A 143 19.89 -1.23 -10.47
CA ASP A 143 19.44 -1.20 -9.08
C ASP A 143 19.17 -2.62 -8.55
N SER A 144 19.63 -2.90 -7.33
CA SER A 144 19.38 -4.16 -6.62
C SER A 144 18.52 -3.91 -5.39
N PHE A 145 17.43 -4.67 -5.26
CA PHE A 145 16.52 -4.58 -4.11
C PHE A 145 16.56 -5.90 -3.34
N PHE A 146 17.00 -5.85 -2.08
CA PHE A 146 17.01 -7.01 -1.20
C PHE A 146 15.61 -7.22 -0.61
N LEU A 147 14.96 -8.32 -0.98
CA LEU A 147 13.71 -8.75 -0.36
C LEU A 147 14.04 -9.64 0.85
N ASN A 148 13.91 -9.10 2.07
CA ASN A 148 14.02 -9.89 3.30
C ASN A 148 12.61 -10.18 3.85
N GLY A 149 12.22 -11.46 3.88
CA GLY A 149 10.99 -11.94 4.50
C GLY A 149 10.54 -13.30 3.96
N THR A 150 9.67 -13.98 4.70
CA THR A 150 8.92 -15.15 4.22
C THR A 150 7.71 -14.65 3.42
N GLY A 151 7.92 -14.28 2.16
CA GLY A 151 6.86 -13.83 1.26
C GLY A 151 5.89 -14.97 0.86
N PRO A 152 4.65 -14.67 0.43
CA PRO A 152 3.61 -15.66 0.15
C PRO A 152 3.74 -16.36 -1.22
N PHE A 153 4.79 -16.09 -2.00
CA PHE A 153 5.00 -16.70 -3.31
C PHE A 153 6.43 -17.25 -3.43
N ILE A 154 6.53 -18.45 -4.00
CA ILE A 154 7.77 -19.10 -4.38
C ILE A 154 7.98 -18.83 -5.88
N LEU A 155 9.12 -18.26 -6.24
CA LEU A 155 9.55 -18.20 -7.64
C LEU A 155 10.19 -19.55 -7.95
N ASP A 156 9.38 -20.48 -8.43
CA ASP A 156 9.82 -21.79 -8.85
C ASP A 156 10.35 -21.71 -10.29
N CYS A 157 11.65 -21.87 -10.45
CA CYS A 157 12.32 -21.87 -11.75
C CYS A 157 12.79 -23.28 -12.16
N ASP A 158 12.23 -24.35 -11.58
CA ASP A 158 12.66 -25.74 -11.85
C ASP A 158 12.47 -26.20 -13.30
N ASP A 159 11.64 -25.52 -14.10
CA ASP A 159 11.38 -25.88 -15.50
C ASP A 159 12.32 -25.20 -16.52
N ALA A 160 13.28 -24.38 -16.08
CA ALA A 160 14.33 -23.90 -16.97
C ALA A 160 15.32 -25.05 -17.26
N THR A 161 15.14 -25.72 -18.39
CA THR A 161 16.07 -26.78 -18.84
C THR A 161 17.47 -26.16 -18.98
N PRO A 162 18.47 -26.58 -18.18
CA PRO A 162 19.81 -26.00 -18.27
C PRO A 162 20.39 -26.32 -19.65
N HIS A 163 20.93 -25.30 -20.32
CA HIS A 163 21.61 -25.47 -21.60
C HIS A 163 22.78 -26.44 -21.41
N ALA A 164 22.82 -27.49 -22.24
CA ALA A 164 23.82 -28.55 -22.14
C ALA A 164 25.24 -27.96 -22.28
N GLY A 165 26.05 -28.09 -21.24
CA GLY A 165 27.50 -27.84 -21.31
C GLY A 165 28.02 -26.64 -20.54
N THR A 166 27.20 -25.91 -19.78
CA THR A 166 27.71 -24.88 -18.87
C THR A 166 27.17 -25.08 -17.47
N THR A 167 28.06 -25.38 -16.53
CA THR A 167 27.83 -25.29 -15.08
C THR A 167 27.63 -23.82 -14.72
N LEU A 168 26.50 -23.24 -15.10
CA LEU A 168 26.07 -21.93 -14.61
C LEU A 168 25.16 -22.21 -13.43
N GLU A 169 25.76 -22.23 -12.24
CA GLU A 169 25.05 -21.86 -11.02
C GLU A 169 24.29 -20.56 -11.34
N TYR A 170 22.96 -20.63 -11.30
CA TYR A 170 22.13 -19.42 -11.32
C TYR A 170 22.49 -18.63 -10.07
N LEU A 171 23.40 -17.68 -10.22
CA LEU A 171 23.85 -16.82 -9.14
C LEU A 171 22.79 -15.75 -8.87
N ILE A 172 21.72 -16.14 -8.18
CA ILE A 172 21.06 -15.22 -7.26
C ILE A 172 21.96 -15.20 -6.04
N VAL A 173 22.82 -14.18 -5.91
CA VAL A 173 23.53 -13.93 -4.64
C VAL A 173 22.47 -13.54 -3.62
N ALA A 174 21.91 -14.53 -2.92
CA ALA A 174 21.27 -14.29 -1.64
C ALA A 174 22.34 -13.62 -0.75
N GLY A 175 22.19 -12.33 -0.51
CA GLY A 175 23.09 -11.57 0.33
C GLY A 175 23.13 -12.22 1.71
N ASN A 176 24.22 -12.92 2.00
CA ASN A 176 24.44 -13.53 3.30
C ASN A 176 24.72 -12.36 4.26
N ALA A 177 23.73 -11.97 5.06
CA ALA A 177 23.92 -11.02 6.14
C ALA A 177 24.62 -11.72 7.32
N ASN A 178 25.90 -12.05 7.15
CA ASN A 178 26.79 -12.37 8.26
C ASN A 178 27.92 -11.34 8.28
N GLY A 179 27.70 -10.27 9.03
CA GLY A 179 28.78 -9.45 9.55
C GLY A 179 29.24 -10.01 10.88
N ILE A 180 30.35 -10.76 10.86
CA ILE A 180 31.58 -10.52 11.65
C ILE A 180 32.76 -10.97 10.78
#